data_AF-A0A2N1U8K8-F1
#
_entry.id   AF-A0A2N1U8K8-F1
#
_cell.length_a   1.000
_cell.length_b   1.000
_cell.length_c   1.000
_cell.angle_alpha   90.00
_cell.angle_beta   90.00
_cell.angle_gamma   90.00
#
_symmetry.space_group_name_H-M   'P 1'
#
loop_
_entity.id
_entity.type
_entity.pdbx_description
1 polymer ?
#
loop_
_entity_poly.entity_id
_entity_poly.type
_entity_poly.pdbx_seq_one_letter_code
_entity_poly.pdbx_strand_id
1 'polypeptide(L)'
;MKKSSKIAGVAMATLMAVSTNPTMASEPPGCASCDETAGKNGATVGVAGDRTMARQKLIDALKSMKNQPEQIEFHSAMCYKMAIPPATVDYTCPSCGENTVHEYNSPAGEMVRQIASVRRALPNLPVKIALDETSLCSKCSKDKRAKLAFTSECGKCGSSFTWEINNSNDLDKLGWLFLDYPVKTINDGPGRGPLKNPDKVKAMVEFVSSCTFCPKCIKELQLNYEK
;
A
#
# COMPACT_ATOMS: atom_id res chain seq x y z
N MET A 1 -35.83 32.36 39.69
CA MET A 1 -36.43 33.41 38.82
C MET A 1 -36.08 33.04 37.38
N LYS A 2 -37.04 32.50 36.60
CA LYS A 2 -37.79 33.18 35.52
C LYS A 2 -36.83 33.87 34.53
N LYS A 3 -36.75 33.53 33.22
CA LYS A 3 -37.83 33.22 32.27
C LYS A 3 -37.34 32.34 31.11
N SER A 4 -38.20 31.41 30.70
CA SER A 4 -38.27 30.83 29.36
C SER A 4 -38.70 31.87 28.32
N SER A 5 -38.34 31.66 27.05
CA SER A 5 -39.29 31.89 25.95
C SER A 5 -38.96 31.05 24.72
N LYS A 6 -39.98 30.32 24.25
CA LYS A 6 -40.08 29.57 22.99
C LYS A 6 -40.83 30.45 21.98
N ILE A 7 -40.42 30.46 20.70
CA ILE A 7 -41.25 30.67 19.49
C ILE A 7 -40.43 30.03 18.34
N ALA A 8 -40.78 28.96 17.61
CA ALA A 8 -41.99 28.47 16.93
C ALA A 8 -42.38 29.24 15.64
N GLY A 9 -42.10 28.64 14.48
CA GLY A 9 -42.60 29.04 13.14
C GLY A 9 -41.91 28.18 12.08
N VAL A 10 -42.44 27.02 11.69
CA VAL A 10 -43.51 26.74 10.70
C VAL A 10 -43.13 27.17 9.27
N ALA A 11 -42.72 26.13 8.52
CA ALA A 11 -42.97 25.81 7.12
C ALA A 11 -43.28 26.92 6.10
N MET A 12 -42.43 26.99 5.08
CA MET A 12 -42.92 27.01 3.70
C MET A 12 -42.12 26.00 2.87
N ALA A 13 -42.83 24.96 2.43
CA ALA A 13 -42.42 24.05 1.39
C ALA A 13 -42.64 24.77 0.05
N THR A 14 -41.55 25.10 -0.64
CA THR A 14 -41.59 25.52 -2.04
C THR A 14 -40.95 24.41 -2.86
N LEU A 15 -41.80 23.53 -3.38
CA LEU A 15 -41.48 22.57 -4.43
C LEU A 15 -41.25 23.36 -5.73
N MET A 16 -39.98 23.58 -6.08
CA MET A 16 -39.57 23.91 -7.43
C MET A 16 -38.97 22.65 -8.05
N ALA A 17 -39.78 21.93 -8.80
CA ALA A 17 -39.32 20.92 -9.74
C ALA A 17 -38.68 21.65 -10.93
N VAL A 18 -37.35 21.70 -10.97
CA VAL A 18 -36.60 21.95 -12.20
C VAL A 18 -35.64 20.79 -12.38
N SER A 19 -36.04 19.91 -13.29
CA SER A 19 -35.21 18.93 -13.95
C SER A 19 -34.15 19.66 -14.75
N THR A 20 -32.91 19.63 -14.27
CA THR A 20 -31.70 19.83 -15.07
C THR A 20 -30.61 18.94 -14.49
N ASN A 21 -30.13 18.01 -15.33
CA ASN A 21 -29.16 16.97 -15.03
C ASN A 21 -27.91 17.46 -14.28
N PRO A 22 -27.29 16.62 -13.42
CA PRO A 22 -25.99 16.92 -12.83
C PRO A 22 -24.90 16.91 -13.91
N THR A 23 -24.30 18.07 -14.16
CA THR A 23 -22.96 18.17 -14.73
C THR A 23 -21.98 17.68 -13.67
N MET A 24 -21.59 16.41 -13.80
CA MET A 24 -20.42 15.85 -13.12
C MET A 24 -19.18 16.57 -13.65
N ALA A 25 -18.55 17.40 -12.82
CA ALA A 25 -17.15 17.78 -12.99
C ALA A 25 -16.30 16.58 -12.58
N SER A 26 -15.95 15.77 -13.59
CA SER A 26 -15.02 14.65 -13.48
C SER A 26 -13.60 15.17 -13.31
N GLU A 27 -12.94 14.76 -12.23
CA GLU A 27 -11.49 14.57 -12.19
C GLU A 27 -11.05 13.70 -13.37
N PRO A 28 -9.84 13.91 -13.93
CA PRO A 28 -9.33 13.04 -14.99
C PRO A 28 -9.11 11.61 -14.45
N PRO A 29 -9.73 10.57 -15.02
CA PRO A 29 -9.32 9.20 -14.77
C PRO A 29 -8.04 8.92 -15.56
N GLY A 30 -6.91 9.05 -14.89
CA GLY A 30 -5.65 8.45 -15.31
C GLY A 30 -5.71 6.93 -15.14
N CYS A 31 -6.33 6.23 -16.10
CA CYS A 31 -5.98 4.90 -16.59
C CYS A 31 -6.98 4.50 -17.68
N ALA A 32 -6.45 4.24 -18.87
CA ALA A 32 -7.01 3.40 -19.92
C ALA A 32 -8.51 3.53 -20.21
N SER A 33 -8.86 4.44 -21.12
CA SER A 33 -10.05 4.27 -21.95
C SER A 33 -9.73 4.75 -23.35
N CYS A 34 -9.77 3.81 -24.29
CA CYS A 34 -9.74 4.07 -25.71
C CYS A 34 -11.01 4.82 -26.10
N ASP A 35 -10.80 5.94 -26.77
CA ASP A 35 -11.78 6.85 -27.35
C ASP A 35 -12.91 6.12 -28.10
N GLU A 36 -14.16 6.39 -27.70
CA GLU A 36 -15.36 6.05 -28.44
C GLU A 36 -15.48 6.96 -29.67
N THR A 37 -15.41 6.39 -30.87
CA THR A 37 -16.16 6.98 -32.00
C THR A 37 -17.51 6.29 -32.08
N ALA A 38 -18.55 7.09 -31.89
CA ALA A 38 -19.96 6.72 -31.87
C ALA A 38 -20.37 5.79 -33.02
N GLY A 39 -21.17 4.80 -32.62
CA GLY A 39 -21.74 3.79 -33.50
C GLY A 39 -22.64 4.35 -34.60
N LYS A 40 -22.52 3.73 -35.78
CA LYS A 40 -23.67 3.32 -36.56
C LYS A 40 -23.56 1.82 -36.84
N ASN A 41 -24.66 1.15 -36.52
CA ASN A 41 -25.09 -0.16 -37.00
C ASN A 41 -24.49 -1.37 -36.28
N GLY A 42 -25.40 -2.09 -35.62
CA GLY A 42 -25.11 -3.34 -34.94
C GLY A 42 -24.53 -4.39 -35.88
N ALA A 43 -23.53 -5.08 -35.36
CA ALA A 43 -23.18 -6.43 -35.75
C ALA A 43 -22.48 -7.06 -34.56
N THR A 44 -23.21 -7.84 -33.77
CA THR A 44 -22.63 -8.85 -32.88
C THR A 44 -21.92 -9.88 -33.76
N VAL A 45 -20.66 -9.61 -34.11
CA VAL A 45 -19.80 -10.52 -34.86
C VAL A 45 -18.42 -10.51 -34.22
N GLY A 46 -18.02 -11.64 -33.61
CA GLY A 46 -16.64 -12.09 -33.77
C GLY A 46 -15.69 -12.12 -32.57
N VAL A 47 -16.11 -12.01 -31.30
CA VAL A 47 -15.15 -12.19 -30.17
C VAL A 47 -14.51 -13.60 -30.16
N ALA A 48 -15.23 -14.62 -30.64
CA ALA A 48 -14.68 -15.98 -30.79
C ALA A 48 -13.70 -16.11 -31.98
N GLY A 49 -13.92 -15.36 -33.07
CA GLY A 49 -13.05 -15.37 -34.24
C GLY A 49 -11.70 -14.72 -33.96
N ASP A 50 -11.70 -13.59 -33.24
CA ASP A 50 -10.48 -12.88 -32.85
C ASP A 50 -9.61 -13.71 -31.91
N ARG A 51 -10.22 -14.36 -30.91
CA ARG A 51 -9.52 -15.29 -30.00
C ARG A 51 -8.97 -16.53 -30.70
N THR A 52 -9.66 -17.03 -31.71
CA THR A 52 -9.20 -18.19 -32.49
C THR A 52 -7.98 -17.82 -33.34
N MET A 53 -7.99 -16.64 -33.96
CA MET A 53 -6.84 -16.12 -34.70
C MET A 53 -5.65 -15.81 -33.79
N ALA A 54 -5.87 -15.21 -32.61
CA ALA A 54 -4.83 -14.96 -31.62
C ALA A 54 -4.20 -16.28 -31.12
N ARG A 55 -5.03 -17.31 -30.89
CA ARG A 55 -4.56 -18.65 -30.50
C ARG A 55 -3.73 -19.29 -31.60
N GLN A 56 -4.16 -19.16 -32.86
CA GLN A 56 -3.41 -19.71 -34.00
C GLN A 56 -2.05 -19.03 -34.16
N LYS A 57 -1.99 -17.69 -34.07
CA LYS A 57 -0.73 -16.93 -34.08
C LYS A 57 0.23 -17.36 -32.97
N LEU A 58 -0.29 -17.60 -31.76
CA LEU A 58 0.50 -18.11 -30.65
C LEU A 58 1.07 -19.51 -30.95
N ILE A 59 0.25 -20.41 -31.48
CA ILE A 59 0.68 -21.77 -31.86
C ILE A 59 1.78 -21.72 -32.91
N ASP A 60 1.63 -20.87 -33.92
CA ASP A 60 2.60 -20.75 -35.01
C ASP A 60 3.91 -20.12 -34.53
N ALA A 61 3.84 -19.11 -33.66
CA ALA A 61 5.02 -18.55 -32.99
C ALA A 61 5.77 -19.61 -32.17
N LEU A 62 5.05 -20.40 -31.36
CA LEU A 62 5.66 -21.47 -30.55
C LEU A 62 6.28 -22.58 -31.42
N LYS A 63 5.65 -22.95 -32.54
CA LYS A 63 6.23 -23.90 -33.50
C LYS A 63 7.49 -23.35 -34.16
N SER A 64 7.49 -22.07 -34.54
CA SER A 64 8.67 -21.38 -35.09
C SER A 64 9.82 -21.40 -34.10
N MET A 65 9.55 -21.04 -32.85
CA MET A 65 10.56 -21.05 -31.79
C MET A 65 11.13 -22.46 -31.54
N LYS A 66 10.27 -23.49 -31.59
CA LYS A 66 10.69 -24.89 -31.43
C LYS A 66 11.57 -25.37 -32.57
N ASN A 67 11.26 -24.98 -33.81
CA ASN A 67 11.91 -25.50 -35.00
C ASN A 67 13.20 -24.75 -35.35
N GLN A 68 13.33 -23.49 -34.94
CA GLN A 68 14.47 -22.62 -35.26
C GLN A 68 14.95 -21.85 -34.02
N PRO A 69 15.37 -22.55 -32.94
CA PRO A 69 15.80 -21.87 -31.70
C PRO A 69 17.02 -20.97 -31.91
N GLU A 70 17.88 -21.32 -32.86
CA GLU A 70 19.11 -20.59 -33.22
C GLU A 70 18.85 -19.20 -33.83
N GLN A 71 17.65 -18.95 -34.36
CA GLN A 71 17.26 -17.66 -34.93
C GLN A 71 16.71 -16.68 -33.88
N ILE A 72 16.56 -17.12 -32.63
CA ILE A 72 16.07 -16.30 -31.53
C ILE A 72 17.26 -15.63 -30.87
N GLU A 73 17.42 -14.32 -31.08
CA GLU A 73 18.42 -13.54 -30.36
C GLU A 73 18.03 -13.42 -28.88
N PHE A 74 18.84 -14.02 -28.01
CA PHE A 74 18.73 -13.82 -26.57
C PHE A 74 19.59 -12.63 -26.18
N HIS A 75 18.96 -11.50 -25.88
CA HIS A 75 19.61 -10.47 -25.09
C HIS A 75 19.65 -10.92 -23.63
N SER A 76 20.85 -11.10 -23.08
CA SER A 76 21.03 -11.27 -21.64
C SER A 76 20.52 -10.03 -20.90
N ALA A 77 20.26 -10.15 -19.60
CA ALA A 77 19.90 -9.00 -18.77
C ALA A 77 20.96 -7.91 -18.93
N MET A 78 20.63 -6.85 -19.67
CA MET A 78 21.51 -5.69 -19.80
C MET A 78 21.61 -5.07 -18.42
N CYS A 79 22.78 -5.17 -17.79
CA CYS A 79 23.06 -4.41 -16.58
C CYS A 79 22.98 -2.93 -16.95
N TYR A 80 21.84 -2.30 -16.65
CA TYR A 80 21.68 -0.87 -16.82
C TYR A 80 22.81 -0.15 -16.06
N LYS A 81 23.32 0.94 -16.64
CA LYS A 81 24.27 1.83 -15.96
C LYS A 81 23.67 2.20 -14.60
N MET A 82 24.48 2.16 -13.54
CA MET A 82 24.02 2.55 -12.20
C MET A 82 23.39 3.93 -12.27
N ALA A 83 22.07 3.98 -12.09
CA ALA A 83 21.33 5.23 -12.06
C ALA A 83 21.65 5.92 -10.73
N ILE A 84 22.13 7.16 -10.80
CA ILE A 84 22.28 7.98 -9.61
C ILE A 84 20.89 8.19 -9.01
N PRO A 85 20.69 7.95 -7.70
CA PRO A 85 19.42 8.22 -7.07
C PRO A 85 19.01 9.68 -7.26
N PRO A 86 17.72 9.98 -7.48
CA PRO A 86 17.27 11.37 -7.61
C PRO A 86 17.56 12.16 -6.32
N ALA A 87 17.63 13.49 -6.42
CA ALA A 87 17.85 14.34 -5.25
C ALA A 87 16.64 14.35 -4.30
N THR A 88 15.43 14.15 -4.84
CA THR A 88 14.17 14.22 -4.12
C THR A 88 13.27 13.03 -4.44
N VAL A 89 12.27 12.82 -3.59
CA VAL A 89 11.18 11.89 -3.79
C VAL A 89 9.86 12.61 -3.52
N ASP A 90 8.89 12.41 -4.42
CA ASP A 90 7.57 13.00 -4.29
C ASP A 90 6.63 12.05 -3.55
N TYR A 91 5.83 12.62 -2.65
CA TYR A 91 4.83 11.91 -1.86
C TYR A 91 3.45 12.53 -2.06
N THR A 92 2.50 11.74 -2.55
CA THR A 92 1.09 12.14 -2.60
C THR A 92 0.36 11.62 -1.36
N CYS A 93 -0.19 12.54 -0.57
CA CYS A 93 -0.91 12.18 0.65
C CYS A 93 -2.25 11.49 0.32
N PRO A 94 -2.52 10.28 0.84
CA PRO A 94 -3.78 9.58 0.57
C PRO A 94 -4.98 10.22 1.28
N SER A 95 -4.76 11.01 2.33
CA SER A 95 -5.84 11.67 3.09
C SER A 95 -6.34 12.97 2.46
N CYS A 96 -5.43 13.75 1.84
CA CYS A 96 -5.75 15.10 1.35
C CYS A 96 -5.38 15.37 -0.11
N GLY A 97 -4.70 14.43 -0.78
CA GLY A 97 -4.28 14.54 -2.18
C GLY A 97 -3.08 15.47 -2.44
N GLU A 98 -2.54 16.13 -1.42
CA GLU A 98 -1.44 17.08 -1.58
C GLU A 98 -0.12 16.37 -1.89
N ASN A 99 0.66 16.94 -2.80
CA ASN A 99 2.01 16.48 -3.12
C ASN A 99 3.03 17.18 -2.23
N THR A 100 3.84 16.40 -1.52
CA THR A 100 4.96 16.86 -0.68
C THR A 100 6.26 16.31 -1.25
N VAL A 101 7.24 17.19 -1.45
CA VAL A 101 8.58 16.80 -1.92
C VAL A 101 9.49 16.60 -0.71
N HIS A 102 10.16 15.46 -0.64
CA HIS A 102 11.14 15.13 0.41
C HIS A 102 12.52 14.93 -0.20
N GLU A 103 13.58 15.25 0.53
CA GLU A 103 14.94 14.92 0.10
C GLU A 103 15.14 13.39 0.11
N TYR A 104 15.77 12.85 -0.92
CA TYR A 104 15.88 11.39 -1.12
C TYR A 104 16.56 10.66 0.04
N ASN A 105 17.60 11.28 0.62
CA ASN A 105 18.38 10.75 1.74
C ASN A 105 17.87 11.19 3.13
N SER A 106 16.76 11.93 3.20
CA SER A 106 16.17 12.29 4.48
C SER A 106 15.40 11.12 5.08
N PRO A 107 15.18 11.08 6.42
CA PRO A 107 14.33 10.07 7.04
C PRO A 107 12.94 10.01 6.40
N ALA A 108 12.35 11.17 6.08
CA ALA A 108 11.05 11.25 5.40
C ALA A 108 11.10 10.62 3.99
N GLY A 109 12.14 10.95 3.21
CA GLY A 109 12.33 10.39 1.88
C GLY A 109 12.54 8.87 1.88
N GLU A 110 13.22 8.34 2.90
CA GLU A 110 13.33 6.89 3.09
C GLU A 110 11.99 6.22 3.42
N MET A 111 11.19 6.81 4.33
CA MET A 111 9.84 6.32 4.62
C MET A 111 8.97 6.28 3.36
N VAL A 112 8.97 7.37 2.57
CA VAL A 112 8.19 7.49 1.33
C VAL A 112 8.56 6.40 0.32
N ARG A 113 9.85 6.05 0.19
CA ARG A 113 10.29 4.97 -0.73
C ARG A 113 9.76 3.60 -0.32
N GLN A 114 9.58 3.35 0.97
CA GLN A 114 9.13 2.05 1.49
C GLN A 114 7.60 1.96 1.66
N ILE A 115 6.91 3.10 1.84
CA ILE A 115 5.51 3.13 2.27
C ILE A 115 4.55 2.42 1.32
N ALA A 116 4.80 2.50 0.01
CA ALA A 116 3.97 1.83 -0.99
C ALA A 116 4.01 0.30 -0.81
N SER A 117 5.16 -0.25 -0.45
CA SER A 117 5.30 -1.68 -0.16
C SER A 117 4.60 -2.05 1.14
N VAL A 118 4.73 -1.21 2.18
CA VAL A 118 4.02 -1.40 3.45
C VAL A 118 2.50 -1.40 3.24
N ARG A 119 1.94 -0.40 2.53
CA ARG A 119 0.50 -0.34 2.20
C ARG A 119 -0.02 -1.60 1.53
N ARG A 120 0.74 -2.16 0.59
CA ARG A 120 0.35 -3.39 -0.12
C ARG A 120 0.43 -4.63 0.76
N ALA A 121 1.33 -4.64 1.73
CA ALA A 121 1.59 -5.80 2.56
C ALA A 121 0.66 -5.87 3.78
N LEU A 122 0.30 -4.74 4.40
CA LEU A 122 -0.54 -4.67 5.61
C LEU A 122 -1.86 -5.47 5.53
N PRO A 123 -2.63 -5.46 4.41
CA PRO A 123 -3.86 -6.24 4.31
C PRO A 123 -3.68 -7.76 4.38
N ASN A 124 -2.47 -8.27 4.14
CA ASN A 124 -2.18 -9.70 4.16
C ASN A 124 -1.85 -10.21 5.58
N LEU A 125 -1.81 -9.33 6.58
CA LEU A 125 -1.50 -9.71 7.96
C LEU A 125 -2.69 -10.39 8.63
N PRO A 126 -2.43 -11.34 9.56
CA PRO A 126 -3.49 -12.00 10.32
C PRO A 126 -4.20 -11.06 11.32
N VAL A 127 -3.60 -9.91 11.61
CA VAL A 127 -4.18 -8.87 12.47
C VAL A 127 -4.45 -7.60 11.65
N LYS A 128 -5.51 -6.89 12.01
CA LYS A 128 -5.88 -5.64 11.35
C LYS A 128 -4.94 -4.53 11.82
N ILE A 129 -4.17 -3.97 10.90
CA ILE A 129 -3.29 -2.82 11.16
C ILE A 129 -3.63 -1.72 10.16
N ALA A 130 -3.99 -0.55 10.68
CA ALA A 130 -4.19 0.67 9.89
C ALA A 130 -2.95 1.55 9.97
N LEU A 131 -2.52 2.08 8.83
CA LEU A 131 -1.38 3.00 8.72
C LEU A 131 -1.88 4.44 8.61
N ASP A 132 -1.33 5.32 9.44
CA ASP A 132 -1.48 6.76 9.38
C ASP A 132 -0.16 7.41 8.97
N GLU A 133 -0.23 8.13 7.86
CA GLU A 133 0.91 8.73 7.17
C GLU A 133 0.84 10.25 7.16
N THR A 134 -0.11 10.83 7.89
CA THR A 134 -0.38 12.27 7.88
C THR A 134 0.85 13.11 8.23
N SER A 135 1.81 12.56 8.97
CA SER A 135 3.08 13.23 9.31
C SER A 135 3.99 13.49 8.10
N LEU A 136 3.85 12.72 7.01
CA LEU A 136 4.66 12.87 5.80
C LEU A 136 4.12 13.97 4.88
N CYS A 137 2.92 14.47 5.15
CA CYS A 137 2.29 15.52 4.37
C CYS A 137 2.50 16.87 5.03
N SER A 138 3.04 17.84 4.28
CA SER A 138 3.26 19.22 4.74
C SER A 138 1.96 19.98 5.11
N LYS A 139 0.82 19.52 4.59
CA LYS A 139 -0.50 20.11 4.84
C LYS A 139 -1.23 19.44 6.01
N CYS A 140 -1.19 18.11 6.10
CA CYS A 140 -1.84 17.37 7.18
C CYS A 140 -1.08 17.49 8.50
N SER A 141 0.24 17.64 8.45
CA SER A 141 1.06 17.84 9.64
C SER A 141 2.02 19.01 9.47
N LYS A 142 2.21 19.75 10.56
CA LYS A 142 3.26 20.77 10.69
C LYS A 142 4.49 20.22 11.44
N ASP A 143 4.47 18.93 11.77
CA ASP A 143 5.57 18.31 12.49
C ASP A 143 6.83 18.29 11.63
N LYS A 144 7.95 18.70 12.23
CA LYS A 144 9.26 18.68 11.57
C LYS A 144 9.88 17.28 11.49
N ARG A 145 9.29 16.29 12.16
CA ARG A 145 9.80 14.92 12.24
C ARG A 145 8.83 13.97 11.55
N ALA A 146 9.29 13.32 10.50
CA ALA A 146 8.56 12.26 9.83
C ALA A 146 8.41 11.05 10.78
N LYS A 147 7.18 10.55 10.87
CA LYS A 147 6.83 9.35 11.65
C LYS A 147 5.67 8.58 11.03
N LEU A 148 5.71 7.26 11.06
CA LEU A 148 4.57 6.44 10.66
C LEU A 148 3.84 5.98 11.91
N ALA A 149 2.58 6.33 12.04
CA ALA A 149 1.74 5.86 13.12
C ALA A 149 0.92 4.66 12.62
N PHE A 150 0.82 3.63 13.45
CA PHE A 150 0.08 2.42 13.15
C PHE A 150 -0.93 2.17 14.25
N THR A 151 -2.16 1.84 13.86
CA THR A 151 -3.19 1.42 14.80
C THR A 151 -3.49 -0.05 14.55
N SER A 152 -3.10 -0.90 15.50
CA SER A 152 -3.32 -2.34 15.45
C SER A 152 -4.51 -2.74 16.28
N GLU A 153 -5.26 -3.72 15.78
CA GLU A 153 -6.22 -4.49 16.56
C GLU A 153 -5.51 -5.67 17.23
N CYS A 154 -5.63 -5.78 18.55
CA CYS A 154 -4.98 -6.85 19.29
C CYS A 154 -5.52 -8.22 18.87
N GLY A 155 -4.63 -9.09 18.40
CA GLY A 155 -4.98 -10.43 17.91
C GLY A 155 -5.60 -11.38 18.96
N LYS A 156 -5.64 -10.99 20.24
CA LYS A 156 -6.27 -11.78 21.32
C LYS A 156 -7.58 -11.18 21.83
N CYS A 157 -7.59 -9.90 22.19
CA CYS A 157 -8.72 -9.27 22.86
C CYS A 157 -9.50 -8.29 21.99
N GLY A 158 -9.08 -8.04 20.74
CA GLY A 158 -9.73 -7.09 19.83
C GLY A 158 -9.58 -5.62 20.21
N SER A 159 -8.89 -5.29 21.30
CA SER A 159 -8.64 -3.89 21.67
C SER A 159 -7.68 -3.23 20.67
N SER A 160 -7.96 -1.98 20.31
CA SER A 160 -7.08 -1.18 19.45
C SER A 160 -5.97 -0.51 20.27
N PHE A 161 -4.77 -0.44 19.70
CA PHE A 161 -3.65 0.30 20.28
C PHE A 161 -2.79 0.90 19.17
N THR A 162 -2.08 1.98 19.50
CA THR A 162 -1.26 2.73 18.54
C THR A 162 0.22 2.57 18.87
N TRP A 163 1.04 2.48 17.85
CA TRP A 163 2.50 2.45 17.92
C TRP A 163 3.08 3.27 16.77
N GLU A 164 4.32 3.73 16.91
CA GLU A 164 4.94 4.66 15.97
C GLU A 164 6.32 4.16 15.54
N ILE A 165 6.65 4.37 14.27
CA ILE A 165 8.02 4.25 13.74
C ILE A 165 8.52 5.64 13.39
N ASN A 166 9.69 5.99 13.93
CA ASN A 166 10.34 7.29 13.73
C ASN A 166 11.75 7.16 13.12
N ASN A 167 12.23 5.95 12.86
CA ASN A 167 13.55 5.66 12.33
C ASN A 167 13.48 4.61 11.21
N SER A 168 14.35 4.73 10.21
CA SER A 168 14.43 3.78 9.09
C SER A 168 14.81 2.37 9.52
N ASN A 169 15.66 2.23 10.55
CA ASN A 169 15.98 0.92 11.13
C ASN A 169 14.74 0.17 11.65
N ASP A 170 13.70 0.89 12.09
CA ASP A 170 12.46 0.26 12.56
C ASP A 170 11.49 -0.05 11.41
N LEU A 171 11.61 0.66 10.28
CA LEU A 171 10.91 0.31 9.04
C LEU A 171 11.39 -1.02 8.47
N ASP A 172 12.70 -1.30 8.50
CA ASP A 172 13.23 -2.58 8.04
C ASP A 172 12.68 -3.76 8.86
N LYS A 173 12.38 -3.53 10.16
CA LYS A 173 11.76 -4.53 11.04
C LYS A 173 10.32 -4.84 10.68
N LEU A 174 9.62 -3.97 9.93
CA LEU A 174 8.26 -4.26 9.45
C LEU A 174 8.23 -5.54 8.60
N GLY A 175 9.33 -5.86 7.91
CA GLY A 175 9.50 -7.11 7.19
C GLY A 175 9.22 -8.35 8.05
N TRP A 176 9.45 -8.29 9.36
CA TRP A 176 9.20 -9.39 10.29
C TRP A 176 7.72 -9.67 10.53
N LEU A 177 6.82 -8.72 10.25
CA LEU A 177 5.37 -8.94 10.34
C LEU A 177 4.88 -9.87 9.23
N PHE A 178 5.59 -9.93 8.11
CA PHE A 178 5.18 -10.66 6.90
C PHE A 178 5.86 -12.02 6.76
N LEU A 179 6.34 -12.60 7.86
CA LEU A 179 6.95 -13.92 7.84
C LEU A 179 5.88 -15.01 7.71
N ASP A 180 6.21 -16.06 6.95
CA ASP A 180 5.39 -17.26 6.87
C ASP A 180 5.47 -18.05 8.19
N TYR A 181 4.31 -18.40 8.73
CA TYR A 181 4.20 -19.18 9.96
C TYR A 181 3.90 -20.66 9.64
N PRO A 182 4.56 -21.62 10.32
CA PRO A 182 5.58 -21.46 11.35
C PRO A 182 6.94 -21.02 10.77
N VAL A 183 7.62 -20.10 11.46
CA VAL A 183 8.91 -19.55 11.02
C VAL A 183 10.00 -20.62 11.15
N LYS A 184 10.52 -21.12 10.02
CA LYS A 184 11.63 -22.10 9.97
C LYS A 184 12.97 -21.45 9.61
N THR A 185 12.94 -20.40 8.81
CA THR A 185 14.13 -19.70 8.30
C THR A 185 13.86 -18.20 8.27
N ILE A 186 14.87 -17.40 8.60
CA ILE A 186 14.84 -15.94 8.49
C ILE A 186 15.95 -15.57 7.51
N ASN A 187 15.58 -14.93 6.40
CA ASN A 187 16.57 -14.43 5.44
C ASN A 187 17.13 -13.10 5.97
N ASP A 188 18.42 -13.08 6.30
CA ASP A 188 19.13 -11.90 6.82
C ASP A 188 19.98 -11.20 5.75
N GLY A 189 19.49 -11.19 4.51
CA GLY A 189 20.23 -10.65 3.37
C GLY A 189 21.41 -11.53 2.91
N PRO A 190 22.27 -11.00 2.03
CA PRO A 190 23.38 -11.76 1.45
C PRO A 190 24.47 -12.02 2.49
N GLY A 191 24.54 -13.24 3.00
CA GLY A 191 25.52 -13.68 4.00
C GLY A 191 25.99 -15.12 3.76
N ARG A 192 27.11 -15.49 4.39
CA ARG A 192 27.67 -16.85 4.30
C ARG A 192 26.93 -17.80 5.24
N GLY A 193 25.83 -18.40 4.75
CA GLY A 193 25.17 -19.55 5.39
C GLY A 193 24.25 -19.19 6.58
N PRO A 194 23.64 -20.21 7.22
CA PRO A 194 22.69 -20.01 8.31
C PRO A 194 23.41 -19.50 9.56
N LEU A 195 23.28 -18.19 9.81
CA LEU A 195 23.74 -17.58 11.05
C LEU A 195 22.73 -17.89 12.17
N LYS A 196 23.16 -18.63 13.19
CA LYS A 196 22.38 -18.78 14.43
C LYS A 196 22.53 -17.48 15.24
N ASN A 197 21.51 -16.63 15.23
CA ASN A 197 21.48 -15.38 15.97
C ASN A 197 20.27 -15.33 16.92
N PRO A 198 20.40 -15.86 18.16
CA PRO A 198 19.28 -15.94 19.10
C PRO A 198 18.80 -14.55 19.53
N ASP A 199 19.68 -13.57 19.64
CA ASP A 199 19.31 -12.20 20.05
C ASP A 199 18.45 -11.51 18.99
N LYS A 200 18.74 -11.77 17.72
CA LYS A 200 17.88 -11.30 16.63
C LYS A 200 16.48 -11.92 16.67
N VAL A 201 16.39 -13.22 16.98
CA VAL A 201 15.10 -13.90 17.14
C VAL A 201 14.32 -13.29 18.32
N LYS A 202 15.00 -12.98 19.44
CA LYS A 202 14.36 -12.30 20.58
C LYS A 202 13.82 -10.93 20.19
N ALA A 203 14.65 -10.10 19.55
CA ALA A 203 14.25 -8.77 19.08
C ALA A 203 13.07 -8.83 18.09
N MET A 204 13.05 -9.85 17.23
CA MET A 204 11.94 -10.09 16.31
C MET A 204 10.64 -10.42 17.04
N VAL A 205 10.68 -11.35 18.00
CA VAL A 205 9.50 -11.73 18.79
C VAL A 205 8.98 -10.54 19.60
N GLU A 206 9.87 -9.75 20.23
CA GLU A 206 9.48 -8.52 20.95
C GLU A 206 8.83 -7.50 20.01
N PHE A 207 9.42 -7.27 18.83
CA PHE A 207 8.87 -6.33 17.86
C PHE A 207 7.51 -6.78 17.35
N VAL A 208 7.40 -8.01 16.84
CA VAL A 208 6.15 -8.55 16.28
C VAL A 208 5.07 -8.60 17.36
N SER A 209 5.38 -9.03 18.58
CA SER A 209 4.40 -9.06 19.67
C SER A 209 3.92 -7.65 20.05
N SER A 210 4.82 -6.66 20.10
CA SER A 210 4.47 -5.27 20.39
C SER A 210 3.58 -4.63 19.30
N CYS A 211 3.64 -5.11 18.06
CA CYS A 211 2.82 -4.61 16.95
C CYS A 211 1.48 -5.34 16.80
N THR A 212 1.34 -6.54 17.39
CA THR A 212 0.17 -7.43 17.17
C THR A 212 -0.67 -7.64 18.43
N PHE A 213 -0.11 -7.44 19.62
CA PHE A 213 -0.79 -7.63 20.89
C PHE A 213 -0.68 -6.40 21.79
N CYS A 214 -1.74 -6.12 22.56
CA CYS A 214 -1.69 -5.04 23.54
C CYS A 214 -0.80 -5.43 24.74
N PRO A 215 -0.25 -4.46 25.50
CA PRO A 215 0.67 -4.73 26.61
C PRO A 215 0.13 -5.69 27.67
N LYS A 216 -1.19 -5.74 27.86
CA LYS A 216 -1.85 -6.69 28.78
C LYS A 216 -1.76 -8.12 28.26
N CYS A 217 -2.13 -8.34 26.99
CA CYS A 217 -2.11 -9.66 26.37
C CYS A 217 -0.68 -10.20 26.17
N ILE A 218 0.29 -9.33 25.91
CA ILE A 218 1.70 -9.74 25.82
C ILE A 218 2.17 -10.37 27.15
N LYS A 219 1.86 -9.73 28.29
CA LYS A 219 2.19 -10.27 29.61
C LYS A 219 1.47 -11.59 29.89
N GLU A 220 0.19 -11.66 29.55
CA GLU A 220 -0.62 -12.87 29.77
C GLU A 220 -0.16 -14.06 28.92
N LEU A 221 0.28 -13.80 27.68
CA LEU A 221 0.81 -14.81 26.75
C LEU A 221 2.31 -15.10 26.96
N GLN A 222 2.98 -14.41 27.89
CA GLN A 222 4.41 -14.56 28.17
C GLN A 222 5.29 -14.37 26.92
N LEU A 223 4.93 -13.41 26.06
CA LEU A 223 5.67 -13.12 24.80
C LEU A 223 6.87 -12.17 25.00
N ASN A 224 7.12 -11.73 26.24
CA ASN A 224 8.28 -10.93 26.59
C ASN A 224 9.43 -11.86 26.98
N TYR A 225 10.65 -11.52 26.58
CA TYR A 225 11.82 -12.05 27.28
C TYR A 225 11.98 -11.27 28.58
N GLU A 226 12.08 -11.97 29.70
CA GLU A 226 12.45 -11.35 30.98
C GLU A 226 13.79 -10.64 30.81
N LYS A 227 13.87 -9.37 31.25
CA LYS A 227 15.11 -8.61 31.31
C LYS A 227 15.94 -9.03 32.51
#